data_AF-A0A1H6Q708-F1
#
_entry.id   AF-A0A1H6Q708-F1
#
_cell.length_a   1.000
_cell.length_b   1.000
_cell.length_c   1.000
_cell.angle_alpha   90.00
_cell.angle_beta   90.00
_cell.angle_gamma   90.00
#
_symmetry.space_group_name_H-M   'P 1'
#
loop_
_entity.id
_entity.type
_entity.pdbx_description
1 polymer ?
#
loop_
_entity_poly.entity_id
_entity_poly.type
_entity_poly.pdbx_seq_one_letter_code
_entity_poly.pdbx_strand_id
1 'polypeptide(L)'
;MPSVVGILHIPKNDMANTTQPTPAEQQPTLQALADQEIGALKNTIEQLQGQLTGAATAYHALEEEKEALADNLKAKEAELTAALEVIAQQHLALSAAEEQSGSNDVIITHEKKKYRVAVPKFQFGGDAYTADDLKNGKNKELAGKLISLGSSVLVAL
;
A
#
# COMPACT_ATOMS: atom_id res chain seq x y z
N MET A 1 -96.98 17.17 -68.81
CA MET A 1 -96.69 16.63 -67.47
C MET A 1 -95.18 16.37 -67.41
N PRO A 2 -94.46 16.89 -66.40
CA PRO A 2 -93.00 16.97 -66.37
C PRO A 2 -92.38 15.64 -65.92
N SER A 3 -91.12 15.38 -66.28
CA SER A 3 -90.30 14.40 -65.56
C SER A 3 -88.88 14.92 -65.41
N VAL A 4 -88.36 14.73 -64.21
CA VAL A 4 -87.29 15.47 -63.55
C VAL A 4 -85.93 14.92 -63.97
N VAL A 5 -85.01 15.81 -64.39
CA VAL A 5 -83.59 15.48 -64.58
C VAL A 5 -82.91 15.53 -63.21
N GLY A 6 -82.64 14.36 -62.64
CA GLY A 6 -81.80 14.22 -61.45
C GLY A 6 -80.32 14.31 -61.84
N ILE A 7 -79.62 15.36 -61.38
CA ILE A 7 -78.17 15.48 -61.55
C ILE A 7 -77.49 14.68 -60.42
N LEU A 8 -76.86 13.57 -60.79
CA LEU A 8 -75.96 12.80 -59.93
C LEU A 8 -74.72 13.66 -59.61
N HIS A 9 -74.58 14.11 -58.36
CA HIS A 9 -73.36 14.75 -57.88
C HIS A 9 -72.28 13.71 -57.62
N ILE A 10 -71.27 13.68 -58.49
CA ILE A 10 -70.01 12.97 -58.23
C ILE A 10 -69.09 13.98 -57.52
N PRO A 11 -68.65 13.74 -56.27
CA PRO A 11 -67.72 14.64 -55.61
C PRO A 11 -66.38 14.61 -56.38
N LYS A 12 -65.93 15.79 -56.80
CA LYS A 12 -64.59 15.97 -57.38
C LYS A 12 -63.58 15.69 -56.27
N ASN A 13 -62.68 14.76 -56.54
CA ASN A 13 -61.53 14.47 -55.71
C ASN A 13 -60.65 15.73 -55.68
N ASP A 14 -60.70 16.50 -54.58
CA ASP A 14 -59.77 17.62 -54.37
C ASP A 14 -58.37 17.02 -54.19
N MET A 15 -57.63 16.96 -55.30
CA MET A 15 -56.20 16.68 -55.25
C MET A 15 -55.54 17.87 -54.55
N ALA A 16 -55.21 17.68 -53.27
CA ALA A 16 -54.36 18.59 -52.53
C ALA A 16 -53.09 18.84 -53.35
N ASN A 17 -52.98 20.05 -53.90
CA ASN A 17 -51.81 20.52 -54.60
C ASN A 17 -50.66 20.62 -53.59
N THR A 18 -49.82 19.59 -53.52
CA THR A 18 -48.55 19.66 -52.80
C THR A 18 -47.57 20.41 -53.69
N THR A 19 -47.64 21.73 -53.67
CA THR A 19 -46.72 22.59 -54.43
C THR A 19 -45.31 22.38 -53.89
N GLN A 20 -44.43 21.82 -54.71
CA GLN A 20 -43.01 21.66 -54.38
C GLN A 20 -42.38 23.06 -54.32
N PRO A 21 -41.60 23.39 -53.26
CA PRO A 21 -41.06 24.73 -53.06
C PRO A 21 -40.14 25.13 -54.21
N THR A 22 -40.25 26.38 -54.66
CA THR A 22 -39.47 26.93 -55.77
C THR A 22 -37.99 27.11 -55.39
N PRO A 23 -37.05 27.18 -56.37
CA PRO A 23 -35.62 27.37 -56.08
C PRO A 23 -35.30 28.59 -55.20
N ALA A 24 -36.10 29.66 -55.31
CA ALA A 24 -35.98 30.86 -54.47
C ALA A 24 -36.45 30.65 -53.02
N GLU A 25 -37.38 29.71 -52.79
CA GLU A 25 -37.83 29.29 -51.46
C GLU A 25 -36.90 28.23 -50.84
N GLN A 26 -36.17 27.47 -51.66
CA GLN A 26 -35.19 26.47 -51.20
C GLN A 26 -33.85 27.09 -50.72
N GLN A 27 -33.44 28.21 -51.31
CA GLN A 27 -32.21 28.93 -50.93
C GLN A 27 -32.13 29.36 -49.45
N PRO A 28 -33.16 30.02 -48.87
CA PRO A 28 -33.14 30.39 -47.45
C PRO A 28 -33.14 29.18 -46.52
N THR A 29 -33.75 28.05 -46.92
CA THR A 29 -33.73 26.81 -46.12
C THR A 29 -32.36 26.12 -46.11
N LEU A 30 -31.63 26.14 -47.23
CA LEU A 30 -30.27 25.59 -47.28
C LEU A 30 -29.27 26.44 -46.48
N GLN A 31 -29.41 27.77 -46.53
CA GLN A 31 -28.58 28.68 -45.75
C GLN A 31 -28.79 28.49 -44.24
N ALA A 32 -30.04 28.37 -43.79
CA ALA A 32 -30.36 28.12 -42.39
C ALA A 32 -29.79 26.78 -41.88
N LEU A 33 -29.81 25.74 -42.72
CA LEU A 33 -29.24 24.43 -42.39
C LEU A 33 -27.71 24.51 -42.25
N ALA A 34 -27.04 25.24 -43.15
CA ALA A 34 -25.60 25.46 -43.09
C ALA A 34 -25.20 26.26 -41.83
N ASP A 35 -25.96 27.29 -41.47
CA ASP A 35 -25.70 28.09 -40.27
C ASP A 35 -25.89 27.26 -38.98
N GLN A 36 -26.88 26.35 -38.97
CA GLN A 36 -27.08 25.40 -37.88
C GLN A 36 -25.91 24.42 -37.75
N GLU A 37 -25.43 23.82 -38.85
CA GLU A 37 -24.27 22.93 -38.84
C GLU A 37 -22.99 23.64 -38.41
N ILE A 38 -22.75 24.86 -38.89
CA ILE A 38 -21.62 25.70 -38.48
C ILE A 38 -21.68 25.98 -36.98
N GLY A 39 -22.86 26.27 -36.44
CA GLY A 39 -23.07 26.45 -35.00
C GLY A 39 -22.74 25.18 -34.19
N ALA A 40 -23.24 24.03 -34.63
CA ALA A 40 -22.97 22.75 -33.97
C ALA A 40 -21.48 22.40 -34.00
N LEU A 41 -20.80 22.63 -35.13
CA LEU A 41 -19.36 22.39 -35.27
C LEU A 41 -18.54 23.31 -34.37
N LYS A 42 -18.89 24.60 -34.27
CA LYS A 42 -18.23 25.55 -33.37
C LYS A 42 -18.32 25.10 -31.91
N ASN A 43 -19.52 24.73 -31.46
CA ASN A 43 -19.71 24.22 -30.10
C ASN A 43 -18.88 22.95 -29.84
N THR A 44 -18.81 22.06 -30.83
CA THR A 44 -18.00 20.83 -30.74
C THR A 44 -16.50 21.15 -30.64
N ILE A 45 -16.01 22.10 -31.43
CA ILE A 45 -14.60 22.53 -31.40
C ILE A 45 -14.27 23.13 -30.03
N GLU A 46 -15.13 23.98 -29.48
CA GLU A 46 -14.92 24.60 -28.18
C GLU A 46 -14.89 23.55 -27.06
N GLN A 47 -15.79 22.56 -27.11
CA GLN A 47 -15.79 21.44 -26.15
C GLN A 47 -14.50 20.60 -26.25
N LEU A 48 -14.07 20.25 -27.47
CA LEU A 48 -12.85 19.47 -27.69
C LEU A 48 -11.59 20.21 -27.24
N GLN A 49 -11.54 21.53 -27.46
CA GLN A 49 -10.44 22.37 -26.96
C GLN A 49 -10.38 22.37 -25.45
N GLY A 50 -11.52 22.51 -24.76
CA GLY A 50 -11.59 22.41 -23.30
C GLY A 50 -11.12 21.06 -22.77
N GLN A 51 -11.55 19.97 -23.43
CA GLN A 51 -11.11 18.61 -23.08
C GLN A 51 -9.59 18.43 -23.31
N LEU A 52 -9.05 18.94 -24.41
CA LEU A 52 -7.63 18.85 -24.72
C LEU A 52 -6.78 19.62 -23.69
N THR A 53 -7.20 20.83 -23.33
CA THR A 53 -6.53 21.61 -22.29
C THR A 53 -6.57 20.90 -20.94
N GLY A 54 -7.74 20.37 -20.54
CA GLY A 54 -7.88 19.60 -19.30
C GLY A 54 -6.99 18.36 -19.28
N ALA A 55 -6.92 17.62 -20.38
CA ALA A 55 -6.06 16.44 -20.51
C ALA A 55 -4.57 16.81 -20.44
N ALA A 56 -4.15 17.91 -21.07
CA ALA A 56 -2.77 18.38 -21.00
C ALA A 56 -2.35 18.76 -19.57
N THR A 57 -3.22 19.44 -18.82
CA THR A 57 -2.97 19.76 -17.42
C THR A 57 -2.87 18.50 -16.56
N ALA A 58 -3.77 17.54 -16.75
CA ALA A 58 -3.74 16.28 -16.02
C ALA A 58 -2.47 15.47 -16.31
N TYR A 59 -2.01 15.46 -17.58
CA TYR A 59 -0.78 14.78 -17.97
C TYR A 59 0.46 15.40 -17.30
N HIS A 60 0.53 16.73 -17.25
CA HIS A 60 1.63 17.42 -16.57
C HIS A 60 1.67 17.09 -15.07
N ALA A 61 0.52 17.13 -14.39
CA ALA A 61 0.45 16.77 -12.97
C ALA A 61 0.88 15.31 -12.72
N LEU A 62 0.51 14.39 -13.61
CA LEU A 62 0.90 12.99 -13.50
C LEU A 62 2.41 12.79 -13.70
N GLU A 63 3.05 13.56 -14.59
CA GLU A 63 4.50 13.48 -14.79
C GLU A 63 5.26 14.02 -13.56
N GLU A 64 4.77 15.11 -12.94
CA GLU A 64 5.31 15.62 -11.67
C GLU A 64 5.18 14.60 -10.53
N GLU A 65 4.02 13.95 -10.40
CA GLU A 65 3.80 12.90 -9.39
C GLU A 65 4.73 11.70 -9.59
N LYS A 66 4.91 11.27 -10.85
CA LYS A 66 5.83 10.19 -11.21
C LYS A 66 7.28 10.51 -10.85
N GLU A 67 7.73 11.74 -11.10
CA GLU A 67 9.07 12.19 -10.71
C GLU A 67 9.24 12.18 -9.18
N ALA A 68 8.26 12.72 -8.44
CA ALA A 68 8.28 12.69 -6.99
C ALA A 68 8.29 11.26 -6.41
N LEU A 69 7.56 10.33 -7.02
CA LEU A 69 7.57 8.92 -6.64
C LEU A 69 8.92 8.26 -6.91
N ALA A 70 9.58 8.58 -8.03
CA ALA A 70 10.90 8.06 -8.34
C ALA A 70 11.96 8.53 -7.33
N ASP A 71 11.92 9.80 -6.92
CA ASP A 71 12.79 10.34 -5.88
C ASP A 71 12.54 9.69 -4.51
N ASN A 72 11.28 9.47 -4.15
CA ASN A 72 10.92 8.80 -2.90
C ASN A 72 11.41 7.35 -2.88
N LEU A 73 11.23 6.61 -3.99
CA LEU A 73 11.73 5.24 -4.12
C LEU A 73 13.25 5.17 -3.92
N LYS A 74 14.00 6.07 -4.57
CA LYS A 74 15.45 6.16 -4.41
C LYS A 74 15.86 6.47 -2.96
N ALA A 75 15.14 7.37 -2.28
CA ALA A 75 15.39 7.65 -0.86
C ALA A 75 15.13 6.42 0.01
N LYS A 76 14.05 5.67 -0.25
CA LYS A 76 13.71 4.45 0.48
C LYS A 76 14.69 3.30 0.24
N GLU A 77 15.23 3.17 -0.97
CA GLU A 77 16.31 2.23 -1.26
C GLU A 77 17.56 2.55 -0.44
N ALA A 78 17.94 3.83 -0.33
CA ALA A 78 19.08 4.25 0.49
C ALA A 78 18.85 4.00 1.99
N GLU A 79 17.65 4.30 2.50
CA GLU A 79 17.27 3.97 3.89
C GLU A 79 17.34 2.46 4.16
N LEU A 80 16.87 1.63 3.23
CA LEU A 80 16.91 0.17 3.36
C LEU A 80 18.35 -0.34 3.41
N THR A 81 19.23 0.15 2.54
CA THR A 81 20.66 -0.21 2.56
C THR A 81 21.29 0.14 3.90
N ALA A 82 21.07 1.34 4.42
CA ALA A 82 21.60 1.76 5.71
C ALA A 82 21.05 0.90 6.87
N ALA A 83 19.77 0.56 6.84
CA ALA A 83 19.15 -0.31 7.85
C ALA A 83 19.76 -1.72 7.84
N LEU A 84 20.02 -2.28 6.66
CA LEU A 84 20.66 -3.60 6.52
C LEU A 84 22.09 -3.59 7.09
N GLU A 85 22.86 -2.51 6.89
CA GLU A 85 24.19 -2.37 7.48
C GLU A 85 24.13 -2.33 9.01
N VAL A 86 23.17 -1.59 9.58
CA VAL A 86 22.97 -1.54 11.04
C VAL A 86 22.61 -2.91 11.60
N ILE A 87 21.70 -3.64 10.93
CA ILE A 87 21.32 -4.99 11.34
C ILE A 87 22.53 -5.93 11.30
N ALA A 88 23.35 -5.85 10.24
CA ALA A 88 24.57 -6.66 10.13
C ALA A 88 25.56 -6.36 11.28
N GLN A 89 25.76 -5.08 11.60
CA GLN A 89 26.61 -4.67 12.72
C GLN A 89 26.08 -5.16 14.07
N GLN A 90 24.77 -5.04 14.29
CA GLN A 90 24.12 -5.53 15.52
C GLN A 90 24.23 -7.05 15.65
N HIS A 91 24.05 -7.80 14.56
CA HIS A 91 24.22 -9.24 14.55
C HIS A 91 25.66 -9.65 14.91
N LEU A 92 26.66 -8.97 14.35
CA LEU A 92 28.07 -9.20 14.71
C LEU A 92 28.34 -8.90 16.18
N ALA A 93 27.80 -7.79 16.70
CA ALA A 93 27.96 -7.42 18.10
C ALA A 93 27.29 -8.42 19.05
N LEU A 94 26.08 -8.90 18.71
CA LEU A 94 25.38 -9.92 19.49
C LEU A 94 26.14 -11.25 19.46
N SER A 95 26.60 -11.70 18.30
CA SER A 95 27.40 -12.93 18.19
C SER A 95 28.68 -12.84 19.02
N ALA A 96 29.39 -11.71 18.99
CA ALA A 96 30.58 -11.50 19.81
C ALA A 96 30.26 -11.47 21.32
N ALA A 97 29.12 -10.87 21.70
CA ALA A 97 28.66 -10.85 23.08
C ALA A 97 28.23 -12.24 23.56
N GLU A 98 27.61 -13.05 22.70
CA GLU A 98 27.24 -14.45 22.98
C GLU A 98 28.48 -15.33 23.15
N GLU A 99 29.52 -15.17 22.31
CA GLU A 99 30.80 -15.86 22.48
C GLU A 99 31.47 -15.47 23.81
N GLN A 100 31.37 -14.21 24.23
CA GLN A 100 31.83 -13.77 25.55
C GLN A 100 30.94 -14.27 26.71
N SER A 101 29.63 -14.46 26.49
CA SER A 101 28.68 -14.89 27.53
C SER A 101 28.65 -16.41 27.71
N GLY A 102 28.82 -17.18 26.62
CA GLY A 102 28.86 -18.65 26.63
C GLY A 102 30.09 -19.25 27.33
N SER A 103 31.10 -18.42 27.60
CA SER A 103 32.30 -18.79 28.35
C SER A 103 32.16 -18.58 29.88
N ASN A 104 31.21 -17.74 30.31
CA ASN A 104 31.08 -17.36 31.72
C ASN A 104 29.94 -18.04 32.47
N ASP A 105 28.99 -18.67 31.76
CA ASP A 105 27.82 -19.26 32.41
C ASP A 105 28.16 -20.63 33.02
N VAL A 106 28.30 -20.65 34.34
CA VAL A 106 28.67 -21.86 35.07
C VAL A 106 27.44 -22.73 35.27
N ILE A 107 27.35 -23.82 34.51
CA ILE A 107 26.29 -24.81 34.65
C ILE A 107 26.74 -25.94 35.55
N ILE A 108 25.96 -26.22 36.60
CA ILE A 108 26.15 -27.34 37.51
C ILE A 108 25.00 -28.32 37.39
N THR A 109 25.27 -29.59 37.72
CA THR A 109 24.23 -30.63 37.78
C THR A 109 24.12 -31.18 39.20
N HIS A 110 22.91 -31.16 39.76
CA HIS A 110 22.58 -31.76 41.06
C HIS A 110 21.31 -32.59 40.91
N GLU A 111 21.33 -33.86 41.32
CA GLU A 111 20.17 -34.77 41.23
C GLU A 111 19.52 -34.82 39.83
N LYS A 112 20.36 -34.88 38.78
CA LYS A 112 19.96 -34.89 37.35
C LYS A 112 19.26 -33.60 36.87
N LYS A 113 19.14 -32.57 37.70
CA LYS A 113 18.68 -31.23 37.29
C LYS A 113 19.88 -30.32 37.04
N LYS A 114 19.76 -29.45 36.03
CA LYS A 114 20.79 -28.46 35.71
C LYS A 114 20.42 -27.12 36.34
N TYR A 115 21.44 -26.44 36.85
CA TYR A 115 21.33 -25.11 37.41
C TYR A 115 22.41 -24.22 36.83
N ARG A 116 22.05 -22.99 36.54
CA ARG A 116 22.94 -21.91 36.17
C ARG A 116 23.34 -21.12 37.41
N VAL A 117 24.63 -20.85 37.58
CA VAL A 117 25.10 -19.93 38.63
C VAL A 117 24.84 -18.50 38.18
N ALA A 118 23.83 -17.85 38.76
CA ALA A 118 23.44 -16.49 38.42
C ALA A 118 24.34 -15.42 39.06
N VAL A 119 25.02 -15.78 40.16
CA VAL A 119 25.87 -14.86 40.93
C VAL A 119 27.32 -15.36 40.92
N PRO A 120 28.24 -14.71 40.19
CA PRO A 120 29.62 -15.18 40.02
C PRO A 120 30.46 -15.23 41.31
N LYS A 121 30.13 -14.40 42.32
CA LYS A 121 30.79 -14.35 43.62
C LYS A 121 29.75 -14.11 44.71
N PHE A 122 29.72 -14.95 45.73
CA PHE A 122 28.71 -14.92 46.78
C PHE A 122 29.32 -15.32 48.12
N GLN A 123 28.60 -15.04 49.22
CA GLN A 123 28.98 -15.51 50.54
C GLN A 123 27.97 -16.53 51.04
N PHE A 124 28.45 -17.58 51.70
CA PHE A 124 27.62 -18.60 52.31
C PHE A 124 28.26 -19.10 53.59
N GLY A 125 27.51 -19.10 54.70
CA GLY A 125 28.05 -19.56 55.99
C GLY A 125 29.21 -18.72 56.54
N GLY A 126 29.38 -17.48 56.07
CA GLY A 126 30.49 -16.59 56.46
C GLY A 126 31.71 -16.66 55.54
N ASP A 127 31.78 -17.64 54.64
CA ASP A 127 32.87 -17.81 53.68
C ASP A 127 32.52 -17.22 52.32
N ALA A 128 33.52 -16.74 51.59
CA ALA A 128 33.39 -16.23 50.23
C ALA A 128 33.63 -17.35 49.20
N TYR A 129 32.73 -17.45 48.23
CA TYR A 129 32.77 -18.42 47.15
C TYR A 129 32.62 -17.74 45.79
N THR A 130 33.08 -18.44 44.76
CA THR A 130 32.96 -18.06 43.35
C THR A 130 32.22 -19.14 42.57
N ALA A 131 31.74 -18.81 41.37
CA ALA A 131 31.10 -19.79 40.50
C ALA A 131 32.03 -20.98 40.16
N ASP A 132 33.35 -20.74 40.10
CA ASP A 132 34.35 -21.79 39.87
C ASP A 132 34.42 -22.84 40.99
N ASP A 133 34.05 -22.48 42.22
CA ASP A 133 34.01 -23.40 43.36
C ASP A 133 32.86 -24.41 43.24
N LEU A 134 31.85 -24.09 42.41
CA LEU A 134 30.73 -24.97 42.11
C LEU A 134 30.95 -25.79 40.82
N LYS A 135 31.93 -25.43 39.97
CA LYS A 135 32.25 -26.16 38.72
C LYS A 135 32.66 -27.61 38.99
N ASN A 136 32.31 -28.48 38.05
CA ASN A 136 32.76 -29.88 37.99
C ASN A 136 32.51 -30.69 39.28
N GLY A 137 31.54 -30.29 40.09
CA GLY A 137 31.24 -30.96 41.36
C GLY A 137 32.35 -30.86 42.40
N LYS A 138 33.22 -29.83 42.33
CA LYS A 138 34.23 -29.55 43.37
C LYS A 138 33.60 -29.39 44.75
N ASN A 139 32.42 -28.78 44.82
CA ASN A 139 31.68 -28.59 46.07
C ASN A 139 30.20 -28.95 45.93
N LYS A 140 29.90 -30.24 45.71
CA LYS A 140 28.53 -30.76 45.54
C LYS A 140 27.64 -30.49 46.76
N GLU A 141 28.22 -30.51 47.96
CA GLU A 141 27.49 -30.28 49.20
C GLU A 141 27.01 -28.83 49.31
N LEU A 142 27.88 -27.86 48.99
CA LEU A 142 27.51 -26.44 48.91
C LEU A 142 26.41 -26.21 47.88
N ALA A 143 26.53 -26.79 46.68
CA ALA A 143 25.49 -26.70 45.66
C ALA A 143 24.14 -27.26 46.16
N GLY A 144 24.15 -28.43 46.81
CA GLY A 144 22.96 -29.02 47.41
C GLY A 144 22.33 -28.14 48.49
N LYS A 145 23.14 -27.52 49.36
CA LYS A 145 22.68 -26.57 50.39
C LYS A 145 22.07 -25.31 49.78
N LEU A 146 22.67 -24.74 48.74
CA LEU A 146 22.14 -23.58 48.04
C LEU A 146 20.78 -23.89 47.40
N ILE A 147 20.62 -25.08 46.81
CA ILE A 147 19.35 -25.54 46.23
C ILE A 147 18.30 -25.77 47.32
N SER A 148 18.65 -26.45 48.41
CA SER A 148 17.69 -26.77 49.47
C SER A 148 17.18 -25.53 50.20
N LEU A 149 18.02 -24.50 50.31
CA LEU A 149 17.65 -23.20 50.88
C LEU A 149 16.92 -22.28 49.89
N GLY A 150 16.76 -22.68 48.62
CA GLY A 150 16.14 -21.85 47.60
C GLY A 150 16.94 -20.57 47.30
N SER A 151 18.28 -20.64 47.38
CA SER A 151 19.16 -19.49 47.15
C SER A 151 19.05 -18.96 45.72
N SER A 152 19.00 -17.64 45.56
CA SER A 152 19.01 -16.96 44.25
C SER A 152 20.35 -17.04 43.51
N VAL A 153 21.38 -17.62 44.14
CA VAL A 153 22.68 -17.88 43.51
C VAL A 153 22.57 -18.90 42.38
N LEU A 154 21.63 -19.85 42.48
CA LEU A 154 21.40 -20.91 41.49
C LEU A 154 20.01 -20.75 40.88
N VAL A 155 19.95 -20.70 39.55
CA VAL A 155 18.71 -20.63 38.77
C VAL A 155 18.54 -21.96 38.04
N ALA A 156 17.40 -22.62 38.24
CA ALA A 156 17.08 -23.87 37.55
C ALA A 156 16.95 -23.62 36.03
N LEU A 157 17.48 -24.55 35.23
CA LEU A 157 17.36 -24.58 33.77
C LEU A 157 16.34 -25.61 33.31
#